data_AF-A0A441TEU0-F1
#
_entry.id   AF-A0A441TEU0-F1
#
_cell.length_a   1.000
_cell.length_b   1.000
_cell.length_c   1.000
_cell.angle_alpha   90.00
_cell.angle_beta   90.00
_cell.angle_gamma   90.00
#
_symmetry.space_group_name_H-M   'P 1'
#
loop_
_entity.id
_entity.type
_entity.pdbx_description
1 polymer ?
#
loop_
_entity_poly.entity_id
_entity_poly.type
_entity_poly.pdbx_seq_one_letter_code
_entity_poly.pdbx_strand_id
1 'polypeptide(L)' 'PGEIAAIVGPNGSGKTTFVRALSGDLSYSGEVTINGRDLSAMKPIEAAMLRAVLPQATTLSFPFTVREIVRLG' A
#
# COMPACT_ATOMS: atom_id res chain seq x y z
N PRO A 1 1.40 -4.30 -17.90
CA PRO A 1 0.24 -3.78 -17.13
C PRO A 1 -0.98 -4.70 -17.34
N GLY A 2 -1.91 -4.76 -16.38
CA GLY A 2 -3.09 -5.61 -16.46
C GLY A 2 -2.90 -7.05 -15.98
N GLU A 3 -1.78 -7.34 -15.33
CA GLU A 3 -1.51 -8.64 -14.70
C GLU A 3 -1.95 -8.63 -13.24
N ILE A 4 -2.36 -9.80 -12.74
CA ILE A 4 -2.68 -10.02 -11.34
C ILE A 4 -1.62 -10.97 -10.77
N ALA A 5 -0.91 -10.50 -9.75
CA ALA A 5 0.04 -11.31 -8.99
C ALA A 5 -0.52 -11.61 -7.59
N ALA A 6 -0.22 -12.79 -7.06
CA ALA A 6 -0.64 -13.22 -5.73
C ALA A 6 0.57 -13.63 -4.88
N ILE A 7 0.51 -13.30 -3.58
CA ILE A 7 1.52 -13.69 -2.60
C ILE A 7 0.87 -14.60 -1.58
N VAL A 8 1.33 -15.85 -1.51
CA VAL A 8 0.72 -16.91 -0.69
C VAL A 8 1.73 -17.45 0.30
N GLY A 9 1.29 -17.76 1.52
CA GLY A 9 2.11 -18.31 2.59
C GLY A 9 1.33 -18.40 3.90
N PRO A 10 1.84 -19.13 4.91
CA PRO A 10 1.17 -19.28 6.21
C PRO A 10 1.05 -17.96 6.98
N ASN A 11 0.24 -17.93 8.04
CA ASN A 11 0.20 -16.79 8.95
C ASN A 11 1.59 -16.58 9.58
N GLY A 12 2.01 -15.32 9.67
CA GLY A 12 3.35 -14.97 10.14
C GLY A 12 4.46 -15.05 9.09
N SER A 13 4.18 -15.47 7.85
CA SER A 13 5.19 -15.52 6.77
C SER A 13 5.67 -14.15 6.25
N GLY A 14 5.16 -13.05 6.81
CA GLY A 14 5.56 -11.69 6.43
C GLY A 14 4.81 -11.06 5.24
N LYS A 15 3.71 -11.64 4.75
CA LYS A 15 2.92 -11.05 3.62
C LYS A 15 2.52 -9.60 3.87
N THR A 16 1.95 -9.31 5.04
CA THR A 16 1.56 -7.95 5.43
C THR A 16 2.78 -7.05 5.54
N THR A 17 3.89 -7.55 6.09
CA THR A 17 5.17 -6.84 6.18
C THR A 17 5.71 -6.48 4.79
N PHE A 18 5.65 -7.43 3.84
CA PHE A 18 6.07 -7.24 2.47
C PHE A 18 5.22 -6.18 1.75
N VAL A 19 3.89 -6.28 1.86
CA VAL A 19 2.98 -5.28 1.27
C VAL A 19 3.21 -3.89 1.89
N ARG A 20 3.47 -3.80 3.20
CA ARG A 20 3.81 -2.52 3.87
C ARG A 20 5.13 -1.93 3.38
N ALA A 21 6.14 -2.74 3.14
CA ALA A 21 7.41 -2.28 2.55
C ALA A 21 7.21 -1.74 1.12
N LEU A 22 6.50 -2.47 0.27
CA LEU A 22 6.11 -1.99 -1.08
C LEU A 22 5.22 -0.74 -1.03
N SER A 23 4.50 -0.58 0.07
CA SER A 23 3.65 0.59 0.33
C SER A 23 4.40 1.74 1.01
N GLY A 24 5.70 1.64 1.24
CA GLY A 24 6.48 2.68 1.93
C GLY A 24 6.08 2.92 3.40
N ASP A 25 5.22 2.07 3.97
CA ASP A 25 4.75 2.17 5.37
C ASP A 25 5.74 1.52 6.35
N LEU A 26 6.73 0.80 5.84
CA LEU A 26 7.75 0.10 6.61
C LEU A 26 9.11 0.23 5.92
N SER A 27 10.15 0.62 6.66
CA SER A 27 11.51 0.66 6.15
C SER A 27 12.00 -0.71 5.68
N TYR A 28 12.77 -0.73 4.61
CA TYR A 28 13.31 -1.95 3.99
C TYR A 28 14.74 -1.71 3.49
N SER A 29 15.41 -2.81 3.14
CA SER A 29 16.68 -2.78 2.40
C SER A 29 16.47 -3.31 0.97
N GLY A 30 17.37 -2.92 0.06
CA GLY A 30 17.22 -3.21 -1.37
C GLY A 30 16.48 -2.10 -2.11
N GLU A 31 15.90 -2.43 -3.26
CA GLU A 31 15.29 -1.46 -4.18
C GLU A 31 13.84 -1.84 -4.48
N VAL A 32 12.95 -0.83 -4.50
CA VAL A 32 11.56 -0.95 -4.92
C VAL A 32 11.30 0.14 -5.94
N THR A 33 10.83 -0.22 -7.14
CA THR A 33 10.54 0.76 -8.20
C THR A 33 9.07 0.77 -8.58
N ILE A 34 8.55 1.96 -8.87
CA ILE A 34 7.23 2.16 -9.46
C ILE A 34 7.43 2.92 -10.76
N ASN A 35 7.02 2.31 -11.89
CA ASN A 35 7.25 2.86 -13.23
C ASN A 35 8.72 3.23 -13.50
N GLY A 36 9.66 2.42 -12.99
CA GLY A 36 11.11 2.62 -13.16
C GLY A 36 11.73 3.72 -12.30
N ARG A 37 10.96 4.38 -11.42
CA ARG A 37 11.50 5.29 -10.39
C ARG A 37 11.57 4.58 -9.04
N ASP A 38 12.67 4.79 -8.33
CA ASP A 38 12.85 4.31 -6.97
C ASP A 38 11.83 4.97 -6.02
N LEU A 39 11.10 4.14 -5.28
CA LEU A 39 10.15 4.55 -4.26
C LEU A 39 10.80 5.37 -3.13
N SER A 40 12.06 5.08 -2.78
CA SER A 40 12.79 5.79 -1.72
C SER A 40 13.06 7.25 -2.05
N ALA A 41 13.11 7.59 -3.34
CA ALA A 41 13.32 8.93 -3.85
C ALA A 41 12.00 9.72 -4.06
N MET A 42 10.84 9.08 -3.90
CA MET A 42 9.53 9.72 -4.07
C MET A 42 9.09 10.42 -2.81
N LYS A 43 8.42 11.58 -2.95
CA LYS A 43 7.64 12.13 -1.84
C LYS A 43 6.44 11.22 -1.56
N PRO A 44 5.95 11.14 -0.31
CA PRO A 44 4.79 10.31 0.03
C PRO A 44 3.56 10.56 -0.86
N ILE A 45 3.29 11.83 -1.18
CA ILE A 45 2.18 12.21 -2.05
C ILE A 45 2.35 11.73 -3.50
N GLU A 46 3.58 11.69 -4.01
CA GLU A 46 3.86 11.23 -5.38
C GLU A 46 3.63 9.72 -5.49
N ALA A 47 4.09 8.96 -4.48
CA ALA A 47 3.84 7.53 -4.41
C ALA A 47 2.34 7.22 -4.29
N ALA A 48 1.60 7.96 -3.45
CA ALA A 48 0.16 7.78 -3.25
C ALA A 48 -0.67 8.03 -4.53
N MET A 49 -0.23 8.94 -5.40
CA MET A 49 -0.89 9.18 -6.70
C MET A 49 -0.67 8.04 -7.72
N LEU A 50 0.28 7.13 -7.47
CA LEU A 50 0.63 6.03 -8.38
C LEU A 50 0.15 4.66 -7.87
N ARG A 51 -0.22 4.53 -6.60
CA ARG A 51 -0.66 3.27 -6.00
C ARG A 51 -1.78 3.49 -4.97
N ALA A 52 -2.69 2.52 -4.91
CA ALA A 52 -3.66 2.41 -3.83
C ALA A 52 -3.30 1.21 -2.96
N VAL A 53 -3.57 1.31 -1.66
CA VAL A 53 -3.32 0.23 -0.69
C VAL A 53 -4.60 0.00 0.12
N LEU A 54 -5.06 -1.25 0.13
CA LEU A 54 -6.17 -1.67 0.99
C LEU A 54 -5.58 -2.34 2.25
N PRO A 55 -5.75 -1.76 3.45
CA PRO A 55 -5.25 -2.37 4.67
C PRO A 55 -6.04 -3.63 5.03
N GLN A 56 -5.41 -4.54 5.78
CA GLN A 56 -6.05 -5.77 6.27
C GLN A 56 -7.29 -5.49 7.15
N ALA A 57 -7.28 -4.37 7.88
CA ALA A 57 -8.41 -3.88 8.64
C ALA A 57 -8.44 -2.34 8.57
N THR A 58 -9.64 -1.78 8.42
CA THR A 58 -9.86 -0.32 8.43
C THR A 58 -10.66 0.04 9.68
N THR A 59 -10.10 0.89 10.53
CA THR A 59 -10.80 1.38 11.72
C THR A 59 -11.28 2.80 11.46
N LEU A 60 -12.59 3.05 11.59
CA LEU A 60 -13.16 4.39 11.44
C LEU A 60 -13.42 4.98 12.83
N SER A 61 -12.75 6.09 13.13
CA SER A 61 -12.83 6.73 14.46
C SER A 61 -14.06 7.63 14.64
N PHE A 62 -14.86 7.86 13.59
CA PHE A 62 -16.00 8.78 13.60
C PHE A 62 -17.14 8.26 12.72
N PRO A 63 -18.41 8.66 12.99
CA PRO A 63 -19.52 8.31 12.14
C PRO A 63 -19.42 9.05 10.80
N PHE A 64 -19.03 8.32 9.76
CA PHE A 64 -19.08 8.79 8.39
C PHE A 64 -20.24 8.11 7.66
N THR A 65 -20.94 8.86 6.81
CA THR A 65 -21.82 8.28 5.80
C THR A 65 -21.00 7.51 4.77
N VAL A 66 -21.63 6.55 4.08
CA VAL A 66 -21.00 5.81 2.98
C VAL A 66 -20.42 6.75 1.92
N ARG A 67 -21.12 7.85 1.61
CA ARG A 67 -20.68 8.86 0.64
C ARG A 67 -19.39 9.55 1.06
N GLU A 68 -19.22 9.84 2.34
CA GLU A 68 -18.02 10.49 2.87
C GLU A 68 -16.82 9.55 2.79
N ILE A 69 -16.99 8.27 3.15
CA ILE A 69 -15.92 7.26 3.06
C ILE A 69 -15.42 7.10 1.62
N VAL A 70 -16.35 7.00 0.67
CA VAL A 70 -16.02 6.84 -0.76
C VAL A 70 -15.25 8.05 -1.31
N ARG A 71 -15.47 9.25 -0.76
CA ARG A 71 -14.77 10.49 -1.17
C ARG A 71 -13.37 10.65 -0.57
N LEU A 72 -13.01 9.86 0.44
CA LEU A 72 -11.68 9.91 1.07
C LEU A 72 -10.63 9.11 0.30
N GLY A 73 -11.05 8.14 -0.52
CA GLY A 73 -10.20 7.42 -1.46
C GLY A 73 -10.09 8.15 -2.79
#